data_AF-A0A699TP35-F1
#
_entry.id   AF-A0A699TP35-F1
#
_cell.length_a   1.000
_cell.length_b   1.000
_cell.length_c   1.000
_cell.angle_alpha   90.00
_cell.angle_beta   90.00
_cell.angle_gamma   90.00
#
_symmetry.space_group_name_H-M   'P 1'
#
loop_
_entity.id
_entity.type
_entity.pdbx_description
1 polymer ?
#
loop_
_entity_poly.entity_id
_entity_poly.type
_entity_poly.pdbx_seq_one_letter_code
_entity_poly.pdbx_strand_id
1 'polypeptide(L)'
;AFQKAMGTRLDMSSAYHPETGGQSKRTIQTLEDMLRTCVIDFGNGWERHLPVVEFSYNNSYHASIKAALFKALYGRKCRSPVY
;
A
#
# COMPACT_ATOMS: atom_id res chain seq x y z
N ALA A 1 16.46 -14.16 13.86
CA ALA A 1 15.46 -14.59 14.87
C ALA A 1 14.03 -14.26 14.44
N PHE A 2 13.70 -13.00 14.13
CA PHE A 2 12.33 -12.56 13.80
C PHE A 2 11.68 -13.25 12.58
N GLN A 3 12.29 -13.19 11.39
CA GLN A 3 11.71 -13.79 10.17
C GLN A 3 11.48 -15.30 10.32
N LYS A 4 12.44 -16.00 10.92
CA LYS A 4 12.33 -17.44 11.21
C LYS A 4 11.21 -17.77 12.22
N ALA A 5 10.96 -16.89 13.19
CA ALA A 5 9.88 -17.05 14.17
C ALA A 5 8.48 -16.81 13.57
N MET A 6 8.39 -15.91 12.59
CA MET A 6 7.16 -15.61 11.83
C MET A 6 6.89 -16.63 10.71
N GLY A 7 7.81 -17.59 10.46
CA GLY A 7 7.72 -18.54 9.35
C GLY A 7 7.93 -17.90 7.97
N THR A 8 8.46 -16.69 7.91
CA THR A 8 8.66 -15.93 6.67
C THR A 8 10.05 -16.18 6.08
N ARG A 9 10.13 -16.36 4.76
CA ARG A 9 11.39 -16.46 4.03
C ARG A 9 11.74 -15.09 3.44
N LEU A 10 12.95 -14.61 3.72
CA LEU A 10 13.44 -13.34 3.20
C LEU A 10 14.11 -13.57 1.85
N ASP A 11 13.44 -13.17 0.77
CA ASP A 11 14.01 -13.20 -0.58
C ASP A 11 14.51 -11.77 -0.90
N MET A 12 15.84 -11.57 -0.84
CA MET A 12 16.47 -10.27 -1.12
C MET A 12 16.66 -10.07 -2.63
N SER A 13 16.20 -8.93 -3.15
CA SER A 13 16.51 -8.49 -4.52
C SER A 13 18.00 -8.19 -4.66
N SER A 14 18.59 -8.53 -5.81
CA SER A 14 19.97 -8.13 -6.12
C SER A 14 20.11 -6.61 -6.12
N ALA A 15 21.20 -6.09 -5.54
CA ALA A 15 21.43 -4.66 -5.28
C ALA A 15 21.36 -3.74 -6.51
N TYR A 16 21.34 -4.29 -7.72
CA TYR A 16 21.34 -3.55 -8.98
C TYR A 16 20.31 -4.06 -10.01
N HIS A 17 19.32 -4.86 -9.61
CA HIS A 17 18.31 -5.40 -10.54
C HIS A 17 16.91 -4.82 -10.28
N PRO A 18 16.54 -3.68 -10.89
CA PRO A 18 15.24 -3.04 -10.68
C PRO A 18 14.04 -3.82 -11.26
N GLU A 19 14.26 -4.81 -12.13
CA GLU A 19 13.17 -5.49 -12.84
C GLU A 19 12.36 -6.45 -11.96
N THR A 20 12.98 -7.07 -10.94
CA THR A 20 12.30 -8.08 -10.10
C THR A 20 11.28 -7.44 -9.14
N GLY A 21 11.35 -6.13 -8.94
CA GLY A 21 10.46 -5.37 -8.07
C GLY A 21 9.63 -4.31 -8.80
N GLY A 22 9.51 -4.33 -10.12
CA GLY A 22 8.87 -3.23 -10.87
C GLY A 22 7.42 -2.95 -10.45
N GLN A 23 6.62 -4.00 -10.23
CA GLN A 23 5.25 -3.85 -9.73
C GLN A 23 5.23 -3.33 -8.29
N SER A 24 6.00 -3.94 -7.38
CA SER A 24 6.05 -3.48 -5.99
C SER A 24 6.55 -2.05 -5.90
N LYS A 25 7.57 -1.68 -6.68
CA LYS A 25 8.15 -0.34 -6.75
C LYS A 25 7.14 0.71 -7.23
N ARG A 26 6.34 0.41 -8.26
CA ARG A 26 5.28 1.32 -8.72
C ARG A 26 4.18 1.47 -7.66
N THR A 27 3.78 0.36 -7.05
CA THR A 27 2.76 0.30 -5.99
C THR A 27 3.21 1.02 -4.71
N ILE A 28 4.51 0.92 -4.36
CA ILE A 28 5.16 1.65 -3.26
C ILE A 28 5.24 3.14 -3.58
N GLN A 29 5.63 3.53 -4.79
CA GLN A 29 5.73 4.94 -5.17
C GLN A 29 4.39 5.68 -5.00
N THR A 30 3.28 5.09 -5.47
CA THR A 30 1.95 5.70 -5.30
C THR A 30 1.58 5.87 -3.83
N LEU A 31 1.90 4.89 -2.98
CA LEU A 31 1.65 4.98 -1.54
C LEU A 31 2.53 6.07 -0.90
N GLU A 32 3.80 6.15 -1.27
CA GLU A 32 4.72 7.20 -0.81
C GLU A 32 4.23 8.59 -1.21
N ASP A 33 3.73 8.76 -2.43
CA ASP A 33 3.19 10.03 -2.91
C ASP A 33 1.94 10.43 -2.12
N MET A 34 1.01 9.48 -1.86
CA MET A 34 -0.16 9.73 -1.01
C MET A 34 0.22 10.11 0.41
N LEU A 35 1.21 9.43 1.00
CA LEU A 35 1.72 9.76 2.34
C LEU A 35 2.41 11.12 2.35
N ARG A 36 3.18 11.45 1.31
CA ARG A 36 3.83 12.76 1.19
C ARG A 36 2.80 13.88 1.13
N THR A 37 1.75 13.73 0.31
CA THR A 37 0.64 14.69 0.27
C THR A 37 -0.04 14.81 1.64
N CYS A 38 -0.30 13.69 2.32
CA CYS A 38 -0.88 13.69 3.67
C CYS A 38 -0.02 14.46 4.68
N VAL A 39 1.30 14.30 4.65
CA VAL A 39 2.21 15.04 5.54
C VAL A 39 2.19 16.54 5.25
N ILE A 40 2.13 16.92 3.96
CA ILE A 40 2.08 18.33 3.54
C ILE A 40 0.75 18.97 3.97
N ASP A 41 -0.37 18.29 3.76
CA ASP A 41 -1.71 18.86 4.00
C ASP A 41 -2.06 18.95 5.50
N PHE A 42 -1.65 17.95 6.29
CA PHE A 42 -2.06 17.84 7.70
C PHE A 42 -0.97 18.21 8.71
N GLY A 43 0.28 18.45 8.27
CA GLY A 43 1.37 18.89 9.12
C GLY A 43 1.55 18.02 10.37
N ASN A 44 1.64 18.63 11.56
CA ASN A 44 1.89 17.96 12.84
C ASN A 44 0.75 17.06 13.39
N GLY A 45 -0.20 16.65 12.55
CA GLY A 45 -1.23 15.66 12.91
C GLY A 45 -1.49 14.62 11.84
N TRP A 46 -0.60 14.52 10.83
CA TRP A 46 -0.75 13.62 9.69
C TRP A 46 -0.95 12.15 10.08
N GLU A 47 -0.40 11.72 11.22
CA GLU A 47 -0.53 10.37 11.74
C GLU A 47 -1.98 9.99 12.05
N ARG A 48 -2.83 10.96 12.41
CA ARG A 48 -4.27 10.75 12.63
C ARG A 48 -5.02 10.47 11.33
N HIS A 49 -4.45 10.85 10.20
CA HIS A 49 -5.01 10.67 8.86
C HIS A 49 -4.51 9.40 8.16
N LEU A 50 -3.53 8.70 8.74
CA LEU A 50 -3.05 7.41 8.23
C LEU A 50 -4.16 6.39 7.94
N PRO A 51 -5.18 6.19 8.81
CA PRO A 51 -6.27 5.27 8.51
C PRO A 51 -7.06 5.67 7.26
N VAL A 52 -7.19 6.97 6.99
CA VAL A 52 -7.89 7.50 5.80
C VAL A 52 -7.06 7.28 4.55
N VAL A 53 -5.75 7.49 4.63
CA VAL A 53 -4.82 7.23 3.51
C VAL A 53 -4.81 5.75 3.16
N GLU A 54 -4.69 4.87 4.16
CA GLU A 54 -4.73 3.42 3.99
C GLU A 54 -6.06 2.95 3.39
N PHE A 55 -7.18 3.44 3.92
CA PHE A 55 -8.51 3.14 3.40
C PHE A 55 -8.66 3.56 1.94
N SER A 56 -8.18 4.77 1.60
CA SER A 56 -8.25 5.31 0.24
C SER A 56 -7.41 4.47 -0.72
N TYR A 57 -6.19 4.12 -0.33
CA TYR A 57 -5.28 3.30 -1.12
C TYR A 57 -5.83 1.89 -1.39
N ASN A 58 -6.33 1.22 -0.34
CA ASN A 58 -6.86 -0.14 -0.42
C ASN A 58 -8.15 -0.22 -1.26
N ASN A 59 -8.93 0.86 -1.32
CA ASN A 59 -10.18 0.92 -2.08
C ASN A 59 -10.06 1.54 -3.47
N SER A 60 -8.93 2.18 -3.77
CA SER A 60 -8.65 2.74 -5.10
C SER A 60 -8.45 1.64 -6.13
N TYR A 61 -8.76 1.93 -7.39
CA TYR A 61 -8.56 0.99 -8.49
C TYR A 61 -7.08 0.91 -8.89
N HIS A 62 -6.52 -0.30 -8.92
CA HIS A 62 -5.15 -0.56 -9.32
C HIS A 62 -5.14 -1.21 -10.71
N ALA A 63 -4.57 -0.52 -11.69
CA ALA A 63 -4.57 -0.96 -13.09
C ALA A 63 -3.84 -2.29 -13.32
N SER A 64 -2.81 -2.60 -12.52
CA SER A 64 -2.04 -3.86 -12.61
C SER A 64 -2.87 -5.09 -12.28
N ILE A 65 -3.74 -5.00 -11.28
CA ILE A 65 -4.63 -6.09 -10.82
C ILE A 65 -6.06 -5.94 -11.36
N LYS A 66 -6.35 -4.85 -12.09
CA LYS A 66 -7.67 -4.50 -12.64
C LYS A 66 -8.80 -4.51 -11.59
N ALA A 67 -8.47 -4.17 -10.35
CA ALA A 67 -9.38 -4.18 -9.21
C ALA A 67 -8.86 -3.26 -8.10
N ALA A 68 -9.69 -2.98 -7.11
CA ALA A 68 -9.21 -2.46 -5.84
C ALA A 68 -8.54 -3.58 -5.03
N LEU A 69 -7.49 -3.27 -4.28
CA LEU A 69 -6.79 -4.23 -3.43
C LEU A 69 -7.76 -4.91 -2.45
N PHE A 70 -8.65 -4.13 -1.82
CA PHE A 70 -9.69 -4.66 -0.94
C PHE A 70 -10.59 -5.67 -1.65
N LYS A 71 -11.00 -5.37 -2.88
CA LYS A 71 -11.84 -6.29 -3.67
C LYS A 71 -11.09 -7.56 -4.04
N ALA A 72 -9.80 -7.44 -4.37
CA ALA A 72 -8.96 -8.59 -4.70
C ALA A 72 -8.73 -9.51 -3.48
N LEU A 73 -8.55 -8.93 -2.28
CA LEU A 73 -8.31 -9.67 -1.05
C LEU A 73 -9.57 -10.33 -0.49
N TYR A 74 -10.70 -9.61 -0.47
CA TYR A 74 -11.92 -10.05 0.22
C TYR A 74 -13.04 -10.51 -0.71
N GLY A 75 -12.84 -10.43 -2.03
CA GLY A 75 -13.84 -10.81 -3.04
C GLY A 75 -15.08 -9.92 -3.11
N ARG A 76 -15.16 -8.86 -2.30
CA ARG A 76 -16.31 -7.95 -2.23
C ARG A 76 -15.88 -6.49 -2.25
N LYS A 77 -16.77 -5.60 -2.69
CA LYS A 77 -16.53 -4.15 -2.57
C LYS A 77 -16.54 -3.73 -1.10
N CYS A 78 -15.66 -2.83 -0.71
CA CYS A 78 -15.70 -2.24 0.63
C CYS A 78 -16.99 -1.42 0.79
N ARG A 79 -17.54 -1.43 2.00
CA ARG A 79 -18.67 -0.57 2.35
C ARG A 79 -18.07 0.68 2.98
N SER A 80 -18.19 1.81 2.31
CA SER A 80 -17.82 3.09 2.91
C SER A 80 -18.76 3.35 4.09
N PRO A 81 -18.26 3.82 5.24
CA PRO A 81 -19.11 4.31 6.33
C PRO A 81 -19.81 5.62 5.97
N VAL A 82 -19.46 6.24 4.83
CA VAL A 82 -20.14 7.42 4.29
C VAL A 82 -21.37 6.96 3.50
N TYR A 83 -22.54 7.12 4.12
CA TYR A 83 -23.87 7.06 3.50
C TYR A 83 -24.55 8.41 3.65
#